data_AF-A0A1D6L679-F1
#
_entry.id   AF-A0A1D6L679-F1
#
_cell.length_a   1.000
_cell.length_b   1.000
_cell.length_c   1.000
_cell.angle_alpha   90.00
_cell.angle_beta   90.00
_cell.angle_gamma   90.00
#
_symmetry.space_group_name_H-M   'P 1'
#
loop_
_entity.id
_entity.type
_entity.pdbx_description
1 polymer ?
#
loop_
_entity_poly.entity_id
_entity_poly.type
_entity_poly.pdbx_seq_one_letter_code
_entity_poly.pdbx_strand_id
1 'polypeptide(L)'
;MKCRNGSTSIKKAKKTNRELHAERCDTKLKLSVARKMREEDEFYYPHNLDFCGRAYPMHPHLSHLGLGLCRGVLEYAEGRPLGKSGLCWLKIHLANKYGGGIEKLSHEGTLAFVENQLFDIFDSSANPVDGNYWWTNAEDPFQCLAACMDLSDALRSPSPYHAVCHLPIHQ
;
A
#
# COMPACT_ATOMS: atom_id res chain seq x y z
N MET A 1 17.89 -14.10 46.33
CA MET A 1 18.20 -12.81 45.68
C MET A 1 18.15 -13.00 44.16
N LYS A 2 17.39 -12.16 43.45
CA LYS A 2 16.94 -12.34 42.05
C LYS A 2 18.04 -12.02 41.03
N CYS A 3 18.73 -13.05 40.50
CA CYS A 3 19.67 -12.91 39.37
C CYS A 3 19.20 -13.62 38.08
N ARG A 4 17.92 -14.00 37.95
CA ARG A 4 17.39 -14.66 36.74
C ARG A 4 16.81 -13.70 35.69
N ASN A 5 16.37 -12.49 36.09
CA ASN A 5 15.66 -11.57 35.19
C ASN A 5 16.57 -10.84 34.17
N GLY A 6 17.84 -10.59 34.52
CA GLY A 6 18.78 -9.88 33.64
C GLY A 6 19.17 -10.68 32.39
N SER A 7 19.41 -11.99 32.54
CA SER A 7 19.81 -12.85 31.41
C SER A 7 18.71 -13.02 30.36
N THR A 8 17.44 -13.10 30.80
CA THR A 8 16.27 -13.19 29.91
C THR A 8 16.02 -11.88 29.18
N SER A 9 16.20 -10.74 29.86
CA SER A 9 16.10 -9.41 29.25
C SER A 9 17.14 -9.21 28.13
N ILE A 10 18.39 -9.57 28.38
CA ILE A 10 19.47 -9.48 27.37
C ILE A 10 19.19 -10.39 26.16
N LYS A 11 18.70 -11.62 26.38
CA LYS A 11 18.32 -12.53 25.29
C LYS A 11 17.18 -11.95 24.43
N LYS A 12 16.17 -11.34 25.07
CA LYS A 12 15.06 -10.67 24.37
C LYS A 12 15.57 -9.51 23.52
N ALA A 13 16.39 -8.63 24.08
CA ALA A 13 16.99 -7.51 23.35
C ALA A 13 17.83 -7.97 22.14
N LYS A 14 18.67 -9.00 22.32
CA LYS A 14 19.45 -9.60 21.21
C LYS A 14 18.56 -10.24 20.13
N LYS A 15 17.41 -10.79 20.49
CA LYS A 15 16.43 -11.32 19.53
C LYS A 15 15.81 -10.17 18.73
N THR A 16 15.26 -9.17 19.41
CA THR A 16 14.64 -8.00 18.77
C THR A 16 15.61 -7.25 17.85
N ASN A 17 16.87 -7.06 18.26
CA ASN A 17 17.86 -6.41 17.40
C ASN A 17 18.16 -7.20 16.12
N ARG A 18 18.18 -8.53 16.18
CA ARG A 18 18.37 -9.39 15.00
C ARG A 18 17.17 -9.34 14.06
N GLU A 19 15.97 -9.36 14.61
CA GLU A 19 14.72 -9.24 13.85
C GLU A 19 14.64 -7.89 13.13
N LEU A 20 14.86 -6.77 13.85
CA LEU A 20 14.88 -5.43 13.26
C LEU A 20 15.97 -5.27 12.18
N HIS A 21 17.13 -5.89 12.38
CA HIS A 21 18.18 -5.89 11.37
C HIS A 21 17.76 -6.64 10.09
N ALA A 22 17.12 -7.80 10.23
CA ALA A 22 16.62 -8.57 9.10
C ALA A 22 15.55 -7.79 8.31
N GLU A 23 14.55 -7.22 9.00
CA GLU A 23 13.50 -6.40 8.38
C GLU A 23 14.06 -5.17 7.66
N ARG A 24 15.07 -4.51 8.26
CA ARG A 24 15.74 -3.37 7.62
C ARG A 24 16.48 -3.78 6.35
N CYS A 25 17.17 -4.92 6.37
CA CYS A 25 17.90 -5.43 5.20
C CYS A 25 16.94 -5.80 4.06
N ASP A 26 15.84 -6.48 4.38
CA ASP A 26 14.80 -6.84 3.41
C ASP A 26 14.14 -5.60 2.79
N THR A 27 13.72 -4.64 3.62
CA THR A 27 13.15 -3.36 3.16
C THR A 27 14.12 -2.58 2.27
N LYS A 28 15.41 -2.53 2.65
CA LYS A 28 16.45 -1.86 1.84
C LYS A 28 16.60 -2.50 0.47
N LEU A 29 16.53 -3.83 0.38
CA LEU A 29 16.66 -4.56 -0.88
C LEU A 29 15.46 -4.31 -1.79
N LYS A 30 14.24 -4.36 -1.24
CA LYS A 30 13.00 -4.02 -1.95
C LYS A 30 13.04 -2.62 -2.54
N LEU A 31 13.40 -1.62 -1.73
CA LEU A 31 13.53 -0.23 -2.18
C LEU A 31 14.67 -0.05 -3.19
N SER A 32 15.77 -0.80 -3.05
CA SER A 32 16.85 -0.76 -4.03
C SER A 32 16.42 -1.29 -5.39
N VAL A 33 15.60 -2.34 -5.44
CA VAL A 33 15.02 -2.84 -6.68
C VAL A 33 14.01 -1.83 -7.24
N ALA A 34 13.09 -1.33 -6.42
CA ALA A 34 12.09 -0.36 -6.85
C ALA A 34 12.72 0.89 -7.47
N ARG A 35 13.82 1.40 -6.89
CA ARG A 35 14.55 2.53 -7.45
C ARG A 35 15.16 2.27 -8.82
N LYS A 36 15.63 1.04 -9.06
CA LYS A 36 16.15 0.64 -10.38
C LYS A 36 15.02 0.49 -11.39
N MET A 37 13.92 -0.17 -11.00
CA MET A 37 12.78 -0.38 -11.89
C MET A 37 12.07 0.93 -12.27
N ARG A 38 12.16 1.97 -11.44
CA ARG A 38 11.67 3.32 -11.77
C ARG A 38 12.38 3.95 -12.98
N GLU A 39 13.56 3.46 -13.35
CA GLU A 39 14.31 3.95 -14.53
C GLU A 39 13.83 3.30 -15.83
N GLU A 40 13.02 2.24 -15.75
CA GLU A 40 12.43 1.53 -16.89
C GLU A 40 11.02 2.06 -17.16
N ASP A 41 10.59 2.09 -18.44
CA ASP A 41 9.25 2.52 -18.82
C ASP A 41 8.17 1.55 -18.28
N GLU A 42 8.43 0.25 -18.36
CA GLU A 42 7.58 -0.82 -17.82
C GLU A 42 8.39 -2.10 -17.59
N PHE A 43 7.86 -3.00 -16.76
CA PHE A 43 8.47 -4.32 -16.55
C PHE A 43 7.42 -5.39 -16.25
N TYR A 44 7.83 -6.64 -16.44
CA TYR A 44 6.92 -7.80 -16.35
C TYR A 44 7.37 -8.77 -15.26
N TYR A 45 6.40 -9.41 -14.61
CA TYR A 45 6.64 -10.50 -13.66
C TYR A 45 6.45 -11.85 -14.35
N PRO A 46 7.52 -12.58 -14.68
CA PRO A 46 7.37 -13.96 -15.12
C PRO A 46 7.02 -14.84 -13.91
N HIS A 47 6.05 -15.74 -14.06
CA HIS A 47 5.49 -16.55 -12.98
C HIS A 47 5.93 -18.01 -13.07
N ASN A 48 6.09 -18.65 -11.90
CA ASN A 48 6.29 -20.09 -11.75
C ASN A 48 5.14 -20.72 -10.96
N LEU A 49 4.92 -22.03 -11.10
CA LEU A 49 3.83 -22.75 -10.44
C LEU A 49 4.34 -23.65 -9.31
N ASP A 50 3.62 -23.69 -8.19
CA ASP A 50 3.82 -24.72 -7.16
C ASP A 50 3.14 -26.05 -7.53
N PHE A 51 3.33 -27.09 -6.71
CA PHE A 51 2.75 -28.42 -6.94
C PHE A 51 1.22 -28.45 -6.93
N CYS A 52 0.56 -27.40 -6.39
CA CYS A 52 -0.88 -27.23 -6.43
C CYS A 52 -1.34 -26.37 -7.62
N GLY A 53 -0.42 -25.89 -8.46
CA GLY A 53 -0.71 -25.00 -9.58
C GLY A 53 -0.89 -23.53 -9.22
N ARG A 54 -0.53 -23.08 -8.00
CA ARG A 54 -0.56 -21.65 -7.66
C ARG A 54 0.62 -20.93 -8.29
N ALA A 55 0.35 -19.77 -8.87
CA ALA A 55 1.36 -18.95 -9.53
C ALA A 55 2.06 -17.99 -8.57
N TYR A 56 3.38 -17.91 -8.67
CA TYR A 56 4.23 -16.98 -7.90
C TYR A 56 5.18 -16.24 -8.85
N PRO A 57 5.34 -14.93 -8.69
CA PRO A 57 6.39 -14.18 -9.39
C PRO A 57 7.76 -14.77 -9.08
N MET A 58 8.58 -14.96 -10.11
CA MET A 58 9.93 -15.49 -9.94
C MET A 58 10.88 -14.50 -9.27
N HIS A 59 10.60 -13.19 -9.33
CA HIS A 59 11.44 -12.20 -8.67
C HIS A 59 11.25 -12.24 -7.14
N PRO A 60 12.31 -12.53 -6.35
CA PRO A 60 12.16 -12.75 -4.90
C PRO A 60 12.00 -11.50 -4.02
N HIS A 61 12.23 -10.29 -4.52
CA HIS A 61 12.36 -9.10 -3.65
C HIS A 61 11.18 -8.14 -3.80
N LEU A 62 11.04 -7.51 -4.97
CA LEU A 62 9.92 -6.61 -5.26
C LEU A 62 8.87 -7.38 -6.06
N SER A 63 7.70 -7.61 -5.46
CA SER A 63 6.61 -8.38 -6.06
C SER A 63 5.26 -7.90 -5.52
N HIS A 64 4.23 -7.95 -6.36
CA HIS A 64 2.85 -7.61 -6.00
C HIS A 64 2.21 -8.61 -5.00
N LEU A 65 2.79 -9.81 -4.82
CA LEU A 65 2.42 -10.75 -3.76
C LEU A 65 3.14 -10.45 -2.41
N GLY A 66 3.99 -9.43 -2.38
CA GLY A 66 4.76 -9.05 -1.20
C GLY A 66 3.96 -8.30 -0.14
N LEU A 67 4.68 -7.71 0.82
CA LEU A 67 4.13 -6.89 1.90
C LEU A 67 3.43 -5.64 1.35
N GLY A 68 2.62 -4.97 2.20
CA GLY A 68 1.91 -3.72 1.87
C GLY A 68 2.81 -2.65 1.22
N LEU A 69 4.06 -2.52 1.67
CA LEU A 69 5.07 -1.66 1.04
C LEU A 69 5.31 -1.98 -0.45
N CYS A 70 5.45 -3.26 -0.80
CA CYS A 70 5.68 -3.65 -2.20
C CYS A 70 4.46 -3.30 -3.06
N ARG A 71 3.25 -3.56 -2.56
CA ARG A 71 2.00 -3.27 -3.28
C ARG A 71 1.74 -1.77 -3.41
N GLY A 72 2.10 -0.97 -2.42
CA GLY A 72 1.93 0.50 -2.48
C GLY A 72 2.94 1.22 -3.38
N VAL A 73 3.99 0.53 -3.85
CA VAL A 73 5.00 1.09 -4.77
C VAL A 73 4.79 0.61 -6.22
N LEU A 74 3.93 -0.39 -6.42
CA LEU A 74 3.67 -1.00 -7.74
C LEU A 74 2.33 -0.55 -8.27
N GLU A 75 2.29 -0.18 -9.54
CA GLU A 75 1.10 0.17 -10.30
C GLU A 75 1.13 -0.50 -11.69
N TYR A 76 0.02 -0.49 -12.40
CA TYR A 76 0.00 -0.97 -13.79
C TYR A 76 0.68 0.04 -14.72
N ALA A 77 1.53 -0.43 -15.63
CA ALA A 77 2.13 0.41 -16.66
C ALA A 77 1.06 1.05 -17.56
N GLU A 78 0.06 0.26 -17.99
CA GLU A 78 -1.08 0.75 -18.75
C GLU A 78 -2.22 1.19 -17.81
N GLY A 79 -2.37 2.51 -17.67
CA GLY A 79 -3.47 3.11 -16.92
C GLY A 79 -4.80 3.09 -17.69
N ARG A 80 -5.92 3.21 -16.98
CA ARG A 80 -7.26 3.28 -17.58
C ARG A 80 -8.06 4.48 -17.07
N PRO A 81 -8.89 5.12 -17.92
CA PRO A 81 -9.78 6.18 -17.46
C PRO A 81 -10.77 5.61 -16.44
N LEU A 82 -10.94 6.30 -15.31
CA LEU A 82 -11.77 5.84 -14.20
C LEU A 82 -13.24 5.62 -14.62
N GLY A 83 -13.81 6.54 -15.38
CA GLY A 83 -15.25 6.60 -15.59
C GLY A 83 -16.02 6.78 -14.27
N LYS A 84 -17.35 6.67 -14.33
CA LYS A 84 -18.21 6.80 -13.15
C LYS A 84 -17.99 5.66 -12.14
N SER A 85 -17.87 4.44 -12.64
CA SER A 85 -17.68 3.25 -11.81
C SER A 85 -16.29 3.19 -11.21
N GLY A 86 -15.23 3.49 -11.98
CA GLY A 86 -13.86 3.44 -11.46
C GLY A 86 -13.61 4.46 -10.36
N LEU A 87 -14.16 5.67 -10.45
CA LEU A 87 -14.04 6.64 -9.35
C LEU A 87 -14.72 6.13 -8.07
N CYS A 88 -15.88 5.48 -8.19
CA CYS A 88 -16.56 4.85 -7.07
C CYS A 88 -15.72 3.70 -6.47
N TRP A 89 -15.17 2.84 -7.33
CA TRP A 89 -14.31 1.73 -6.92
C TRP A 89 -12.99 2.20 -6.30
N LEU A 90 -12.42 3.31 -6.75
CA LEU A 90 -11.23 3.91 -6.14
C LEU A 90 -11.50 4.38 -4.70
N LYS A 91 -12.67 4.98 -4.45
CA LYS A 91 -13.10 5.34 -3.09
C LYS A 91 -13.29 4.10 -2.22
N ILE A 92 -13.99 3.09 -2.72
CA ILE A 92 -14.16 1.81 -2.00
C ILE A 92 -12.82 1.16 -1.71
N HIS A 93 -11.89 1.16 -2.68
CA HIS A 93 -10.55 0.63 -2.50
C HIS A 93 -9.80 1.35 -1.38
N LEU A 94 -9.79 2.68 -1.38
CA LEU A 94 -9.16 3.48 -0.33
C LEU A 94 -9.70 3.11 1.04
N ALA A 95 -11.03 3.04 1.18
CA ALA A 95 -11.68 2.66 2.43
C ALA A 95 -11.33 1.22 2.87
N ASN A 96 -11.26 0.28 1.93
CA ASN A 96 -10.84 -1.10 2.21
C ASN A 96 -9.37 -1.18 2.66
N LYS A 97 -8.48 -0.33 2.14
CA LYS A 97 -7.08 -0.27 2.60
C LYS A 97 -6.94 0.44 3.93
N TYR A 98 -7.83 1.37 4.23
CA TYR A 98 -7.90 2.00 5.55
C TYR A 98 -8.30 0.97 6.63
N GLY A 99 -9.29 0.12 6.36
CA GLY A 99 -9.67 -0.99 7.25
C GLY A 99 -10.44 -0.51 8.49
N GLY A 100 -10.26 -1.16 9.64
CA GLY A 100 -10.89 -0.73 10.90
C GLY A 100 -12.39 -1.01 10.98
N GLY A 101 -12.90 -1.95 10.18
CA GLY A 101 -14.32 -2.30 10.09
C GLY A 101 -15.10 -1.47 9.06
N ILE A 102 -14.46 -0.51 8.40
CA ILE A 102 -15.05 0.30 7.32
C ILE A 102 -15.31 -0.55 6.08
N GLU A 103 -14.46 -1.56 5.84
CA GLU A 103 -14.61 -2.54 4.76
C GLU A 103 -15.85 -3.43 4.91
N LYS A 104 -16.49 -3.43 6.10
CA LYS A 104 -17.71 -4.18 6.40
C LYS A 104 -18.98 -3.35 6.27
N LEU A 105 -18.86 -2.05 6.00
CA LEU A 105 -20.01 -1.18 5.78
C LEU A 105 -20.71 -1.53 4.47
N SER A 106 -21.94 -1.02 4.30
CA SER A 106 -22.58 -1.02 2.99
C SER A 106 -21.77 -0.14 2.02
N HIS A 107 -21.91 -0.38 0.71
CA HIS A 107 -21.26 0.44 -0.32
C HIS A 107 -21.50 1.95 -0.10
N GLU A 108 -22.73 2.34 0.23
CA GLU A 108 -23.06 3.74 0.54
C GLU A 108 -22.34 4.26 1.79
N GLY A 109 -22.26 3.43 2.85
CA GLY A 109 -21.55 3.79 4.08
C GLY A 109 -20.05 3.95 3.85
N THR A 110 -19.45 3.06 3.05
CA THR A 110 -18.05 3.13 2.64
C THR A 110 -17.78 4.41 1.84
N LEU A 111 -18.64 4.76 0.88
CA LEU A 111 -18.50 6.00 0.12
C LEU A 111 -18.64 7.23 1.02
N ALA A 112 -19.64 7.26 1.90
CA ALA A 112 -19.83 8.36 2.84
C ALA A 112 -18.64 8.55 3.78
N PHE A 113 -18.00 7.45 4.22
CA PHE A 113 -16.75 7.52 4.98
C PHE A 113 -15.68 8.29 4.21
N VAL A 114 -15.45 7.94 2.94
CA VAL A 114 -14.43 8.60 2.11
C VAL A 114 -14.76 10.07 1.88
N GLU A 115 -16.02 10.41 1.59
CA GLU A 115 -16.45 11.81 1.44
C GLU A 115 -16.19 12.64 2.71
N ASN A 116 -16.43 12.05 3.88
CA ASN A 116 -16.20 12.72 5.17
C ASN A 116 -14.71 12.89 5.52
N GLN A 117 -13.81 12.16 4.85
CA GLN A 117 -12.37 12.18 5.08
C GLN A 117 -11.58 12.89 3.97
N LEU A 118 -12.26 13.58 3.05
CA LEU A 118 -11.60 14.24 1.91
C LEU A 118 -10.47 15.19 2.33
N PHE A 119 -10.63 15.90 3.45
CA PHE A 119 -9.57 16.78 3.97
C PHE A 119 -8.28 15.99 4.29
N ASP A 120 -8.40 14.89 5.04
CA ASP A 120 -7.26 14.07 5.42
C ASP A 120 -6.66 13.30 4.24
N ILE A 121 -7.49 12.94 3.26
CA ILE A 121 -7.06 12.33 1.99
C ILE A 121 -6.20 13.33 1.20
N PHE A 122 -6.67 14.57 1.04
CA PHE A 122 -5.93 15.61 0.33
C PHE A 122 -4.64 16.00 1.07
N ASP A 123 -4.67 16.04 2.41
CA ASP A 123 -3.47 16.29 3.21
C ASP A 123 -2.47 15.13 3.11
N SER A 124 -2.93 13.88 3.18
CA SER A 124 -2.07 12.69 3.02
C SER A 124 -1.40 12.64 1.64
N SER A 125 -2.12 13.06 0.59
CA SER A 125 -1.56 13.18 -0.76
C SER A 125 -0.52 14.30 -0.88
N ALA A 126 -0.80 15.49 -0.32
CA ALA A 126 0.05 16.66 -0.49
C ALA A 126 1.26 16.68 0.46
N ASN A 127 1.08 16.24 1.71
CA ASN A 127 2.06 16.31 2.80
C ASN A 127 2.24 14.94 3.48
N PRO A 128 2.63 13.88 2.75
CA PRO A 128 2.62 12.50 3.27
C PRO A 128 3.52 12.28 4.50
N VAL A 129 4.54 13.11 4.67
CA VAL A 129 5.54 13.01 5.75
C VAL A 129 5.61 14.22 6.68
N ASP A 130 4.83 15.28 6.42
CA ASP A 130 4.86 16.52 7.21
C ASP A 130 3.44 17.02 7.59
N GLY A 131 2.39 16.30 7.18
CA GLY A 131 1.00 16.62 7.47
C GLY A 131 0.44 15.92 8.71
N ASN A 132 -0.83 15.52 8.66
CA ASN A 132 -1.57 14.89 9.75
C ASN A 132 -1.30 13.38 9.87
N TYR A 133 -0.57 12.78 8.93
CA TYR A 133 -0.24 11.35 8.89
C TYR A 133 -1.47 10.41 8.96
N TRP A 134 -2.63 10.87 8.50
CA TRP A 134 -3.88 10.09 8.59
C TRP A 134 -3.76 8.69 7.98
N TRP A 135 -3.12 8.60 6.81
CA TRP A 135 -2.85 7.33 6.12
C TRP A 135 -2.04 6.32 6.94
N THR A 136 -1.29 6.74 7.95
CA THR A 136 -0.50 5.84 8.80
C THR A 136 -1.36 5.03 9.79
N ASN A 137 -2.61 5.46 10.01
CA ASN A 137 -3.58 4.75 10.85
C ASN A 137 -4.29 3.61 10.12
N ALA A 138 -4.10 3.49 8.80
CA ALA A 138 -4.69 2.44 7.98
C ALA A 138 -4.11 1.05 8.31
N GLU A 139 -4.88 0.00 8.03
CA GLU A 139 -4.38 -1.38 8.11
C GLU A 139 -3.33 -1.71 7.04
N ASP A 140 -3.43 -1.11 5.84
CA ASP A 140 -2.40 -1.16 4.81
C ASP A 140 -1.97 0.27 4.41
N PRO A 141 -1.07 0.91 5.19
CA PRO A 141 -0.73 2.33 5.04
C PRO A 141 -0.23 2.74 3.66
N PHE A 142 0.69 1.98 3.07
CA PHE A 142 1.29 2.37 1.80
C PHE A 142 0.31 2.27 0.63
N GLN A 143 -0.58 1.27 0.62
CA GLN A 143 -1.65 1.22 -0.38
C GLN A 143 -2.72 2.29 -0.13
N CYS A 144 -3.03 2.58 1.14
CA CYS A 144 -3.94 3.67 1.48
C CYS A 144 -3.39 5.02 0.98
N LEU A 145 -2.10 5.27 1.20
CA LEU A 145 -1.43 6.48 0.73
C LEU A 145 -1.44 6.59 -0.80
N ALA A 146 -1.10 5.51 -1.51
CA ALA A 146 -1.16 5.47 -2.97
C ALA A 146 -2.58 5.80 -3.47
N ALA A 147 -3.61 5.21 -2.87
CA ALA A 147 -5.00 5.51 -3.18
C ALA A 147 -5.41 6.96 -2.85
N CYS A 148 -4.85 7.55 -1.79
CA CYS A 148 -5.07 8.97 -1.47
C CYS A 148 -4.50 9.88 -2.56
N MET A 149 -3.33 9.55 -3.10
CA MET A 149 -2.69 10.30 -4.19
C MET A 149 -3.55 10.23 -5.46
N ASP A 150 -3.87 9.03 -5.95
CA ASP A 150 -4.70 8.86 -7.15
C ASP A 150 -6.08 9.49 -7.03
N LEU A 151 -6.75 9.33 -5.87
CA LEU A 151 -8.06 9.94 -5.64
C LEU A 151 -7.97 11.47 -5.61
N SER A 152 -6.91 12.02 -5.00
CA SER A 152 -6.69 13.46 -4.95
C SER A 152 -6.47 14.05 -6.34
N ASP A 153 -5.64 13.40 -7.15
CA ASP A 153 -5.36 13.83 -8.53
C ASP A 153 -6.62 13.73 -9.40
N ALA A 154 -7.39 12.64 -9.26
CA ALA A 154 -8.65 12.48 -9.96
C ALA A 154 -9.67 13.57 -9.58
N LEU A 155 -9.82 13.89 -8.29
CA LEU A 155 -10.79 14.89 -7.82
C LEU A 155 -10.38 16.33 -8.11
N ARG A 156 -9.07 16.62 -8.23
CA ARG A 156 -8.55 17.93 -8.64
C ARG A 156 -8.62 18.16 -10.15
N SER A 157 -8.73 17.09 -10.94
CA SER A 157 -8.90 17.18 -12.38
C SER A 157 -10.23 17.86 -12.75
N PRO A 158 -10.28 18.68 -13.82
CA PRO A 158 -11.53 19.24 -14.33
C PRO A 158 -12.50 18.15 -14.83
N SER A 159 -12.01 16.93 -15.06
CA SER A 159 -12.84 15.79 -15.41
C SER A 159 -12.41 14.52 -14.65
N PRO A 160 -12.90 14.33 -13.41
CA PRO A 160 -12.52 13.19 -12.58
C PRO A 160 -12.80 11.83 -13.23
N TYR A 161 -13.84 11.73 -14.07
CA TYR A 161 -14.19 10.51 -14.79
C TYR A 161 -13.26 10.17 -15.96
N HIS A 162 -12.47 11.13 -16.43
CA HIS A 162 -11.47 10.91 -17.50
C HIS A 162 -10.05 10.88 -16.95
N ALA A 163 -9.86 11.05 -15.63
CA ALA A 163 -8.57 10.84 -15.01
C ALA A 163 -8.12 9.39 -15.23
N VAL A 164 -6.87 9.24 -15.68
CA VAL A 164 -6.25 7.94 -15.91
C VAL A 164 -5.68 7.46 -14.57
N CYS A 165 -6.08 6.26 -14.17
CA CYS A 165 -5.63 5.62 -12.93
C CYS A 165 -4.82 4.37 -13.26
N HIS A 166 -3.72 4.19 -12.54
CA HIS A 166 -2.80 3.06 -12.71
C HIS A 166 -2.89 2.07 -11.55
N LEU A 167 -3.60 2.42 -10.46
CA LEU A 167 -3.69 1.58 -9.28
C LEU A 167 -4.50 0.28 -9.50
N PRO A 168 -3.99 -0.86 -9.01
CA PRO A 168 -4.75 -2.10 -8.98
C PRO A 168 -5.85 -2.06 -7.91
N ILE A 169 -7.11 -2.18 -8.33
CA ILE A 169 -8.26 -2.28 -7.42
C ILE A 169 -8.47 -3.74 -6.99
N HIS A 170 -8.12 -4.04 -5.74
CA HIS A 170 -8.40 -5.33 -5.10
C HIS A 170 -9.90 -5.45 -4.73
N GLN A 171 -10.53 -6.58 -5.10
CA GLN A 171 -11.91 -6.94 -4.76
C GLN A 171 -11.99 -7.81 -3.52
#